data_AF-A0A916VAM7-F1
#
_entry.id   AF-A0A916VAM7-F1
#
_cell.length_a   1.000
_cell.length_b   1.000
_cell.length_c   1.000
_cell.angle_alpha   90.00
_cell.angle_beta   90.00
_cell.angle_gamma   90.00
#
_symmetry.space_group_name_H-M   'P 1'
#
loop_
_entity.id
_entity.type
_entity.pdbx_description
1 polymer ?
#
loop_
_entity_poly.entity_id
_entity_poly.type
_entity_poly.pdbx_seq_one_letter_code
_entity_poly.pdbx_strand_id
1 'polypeptide(L)'
;MKIGVGLQDNVDFYQEVVEAYKGAASIYEHEGNKEAYSAALISAAIVAQKAQSISLATDLFLKAEEGYKNVADAYWNQKKYELAWDNMQLAYRCLKSILINTGTLE
;
A
#
# COMPACT_ATOMS: atom_id res chain seq x y z
N MET A 1 15.15 -24.16 -25.15
CA MET A 1 13.89 -23.64 -24.58
C MET A 1 14.24 -22.94 -23.26
N LYS A 2 14.41 -21.61 -23.25
CA LYS A 2 14.73 -20.80 -22.06
C LYS A 2 13.42 -20.32 -21.42
N ILE A 3 12.69 -21.22 -20.78
CA ILE A 3 11.47 -20.84 -20.03
C ILE A 3 11.83 -20.09 -18.74
N GLY A 4 13.03 -20.35 -18.18
CA GLY A 4 13.49 -19.75 -16.93
C GLY A 4 13.94 -18.29 -17.00
N VAL A 5 14.41 -17.80 -18.17
CA VAL A 5 14.92 -16.41 -18.27
C VAL A 5 13.77 -15.40 -18.25
N GLY A 6 12.71 -15.63 -19.01
CA GLY A 6 11.55 -14.72 -19.03
C GLY A 6 10.70 -14.73 -17.75
N LEU A 7 10.77 -15.79 -16.93
CA LEU A 7 10.15 -15.81 -15.60
C LEU A 7 10.97 -15.02 -14.59
N GLN A 8 12.31 -15.16 -14.63
CA GLN A 8 13.21 -14.42 -13.76
C GLN A 8 13.14 -12.90 -14.02
N ASP A 9 13.17 -12.49 -15.30
CA ASP A 9 13.07 -11.08 -15.68
C ASP A 9 11.77 -10.41 -15.17
N ASN A 10 10.68 -11.19 -15.04
CA ASN A 10 9.39 -10.70 -14.55
C ASN A 10 9.35 -10.58 -13.02
N VAL A 11 9.97 -11.53 -12.32
CA VAL A 11 10.13 -11.46 -10.85
C VAL A 11 11.01 -10.27 -10.47
N ASP A 12 12.14 -10.09 -11.16
CA ASP A 12 13.07 -8.99 -10.91
C ASP A 12 12.40 -7.64 -11.17
N PHE A 13 11.63 -7.53 -12.26
CA PHE A 13 10.84 -6.33 -12.56
C PHE A 13 9.87 -5.95 -11.43
N TYR A 14 9.08 -6.91 -10.92
CA TYR A 14 8.15 -6.60 -9.83
C TYR A 14 8.86 -6.19 -8.55
N GLN A 15 9.99 -6.85 -8.23
CA GLN A 15 10.77 -6.52 -7.05
C GLN A 15 11.36 -5.11 -7.13
N GLU A 16 11.92 -4.73 -8.27
CA GLU A 16 12.43 -3.37 -8.51
C GLU A 16 11.33 -2.31 -8.35
N VAL A 17 10.14 -2.56 -8.89
CA VAL A 17 9.01 -1.63 -8.78
C VAL A 17 8.52 -1.51 -7.33
N VAL A 18 8.47 -2.62 -6.58
CA VAL A 18 8.13 -2.59 -5.15
C VAL A 18 9.15 -1.76 -4.36
N GLU A 19 10.45 -1.97 -4.59
CA GLU A 19 11.49 -1.20 -3.90
C GLU A 19 11.45 0.29 -4.28
N ALA A 20 11.15 0.63 -5.53
CA ALA A 20 10.98 2.03 -5.94
C ALA A 20 9.85 2.73 -5.17
N TYR A 21 8.68 2.08 -5.04
CA TYR A 21 7.57 2.64 -4.26
C TYR A 21 7.86 2.69 -2.75
N LYS A 22 8.57 1.70 -2.19
CA LYS A 22 9.04 1.76 -0.80
C LYS A 22 10.03 2.90 -0.58
N GLY A 23 10.92 3.16 -1.53
CA GLY A 23 11.82 4.31 -1.53
C GLY A 23 11.05 5.63 -1.53
N ALA A 24 10.05 5.77 -2.40
CA ALA A 24 9.17 6.93 -2.42
C ALA A 24 8.41 7.11 -1.09
N ALA A 25 7.88 6.02 -0.52
CA ALA A 25 7.24 6.05 0.80
C ALA A 25 8.20 6.56 1.88
N SER A 26 9.44 6.07 1.89
CA SER A 26 10.46 6.52 2.85
C SER A 26 10.75 8.03 2.76
N ILE A 27 10.78 8.59 1.55
CA ILE A 27 10.93 10.05 1.34
C ILE A 27 9.74 10.79 1.93
N TYR A 28 8.51 10.38 1.59
CA TYR A 28 7.31 11.03 2.12
C TYR A 28 7.16 10.89 3.64
N GLU A 29 7.62 9.78 4.21
CA GLU A 29 7.66 9.62 5.66
C GLU A 29 8.60 10.63 6.31
N HIS A 30 9.81 10.79 5.74
CA HIS A 30 10.78 11.79 6.21
C HIS A 30 10.25 13.22 6.07
N GLU A 31 9.48 13.53 5.02
CA GLU A 31 8.82 14.82 4.82
C GLU A 31 7.58 15.03 5.70
N GLY A 32 7.14 13.99 6.42
CA GLY A 32 5.91 14.04 7.22
C GLY A 32 4.62 13.99 6.40
N ASN A 33 4.70 13.73 5.09
CA ASN A 33 3.54 13.62 4.21
C ASN A 33 2.88 12.24 4.30
N LYS A 34 2.05 12.06 5.34
CA LYS A 34 1.41 10.76 5.64
C LYS A 34 0.42 10.29 4.57
N GLU A 35 -0.22 11.20 3.84
CA GLU A 35 -1.10 10.83 2.72
C GLU A 35 -0.29 10.24 1.56
N ALA A 36 0.78 10.92 1.13
CA ALA A 36 1.63 10.45 0.04
C ALA A 36 2.40 9.18 0.41
N TYR A 37 2.86 9.08 1.66
CA TYR A 37 3.40 7.84 2.23
C TYR A 37 2.44 6.66 2.06
N SER A 38 1.19 6.82 2.50
CA SER A 38 0.19 5.75 2.44
C SER A 38 -0.17 5.37 1.00
N ALA A 39 -0.25 6.35 0.10
CA ALA A 39 -0.49 6.10 -1.32
C ALA A 39 0.65 5.34 -2.00
N ALA A 40 1.90 5.65 -1.66
CA ALA A 40 3.07 4.94 -2.15
C ALA A 40 3.08 3.48 -1.68
N LEU A 41 2.72 3.23 -0.42
CA LEU A 41 2.59 1.87 0.12
C LEU A 41 1.49 1.06 -0.57
N ILE A 42 0.33 1.65 -0.88
CA ILE A 42 -0.70 0.97 -1.69
C ILE A 42 -0.14 0.55 -3.04
N SER A 43 0.62 1.43 -3.69
CA SER A 43 1.20 1.12 -5.00
C SER A 43 2.19 -0.05 -4.90
N ALA A 44 3.05 -0.06 -3.87
CA ALA A 44 3.92 -1.20 -3.58
C ALA A 44 3.12 -2.49 -3.30
N ALA A 45 2.03 -2.40 -2.52
CA ALA A 45 1.19 -3.54 -2.15
C ALA A 45 0.51 -4.19 -3.37
N ILE A 46 -0.02 -3.38 -4.29
CA ILE A 46 -0.64 -3.84 -5.53
C ILE A 46 0.37 -4.58 -6.40
N VAL A 47 1.60 -4.06 -6.50
CA VAL A 47 2.67 -4.70 -7.28
C VAL A 47 3.08 -6.01 -6.64
N ALA A 48 3.25 -6.04 -5.31
CA ALA A 48 3.52 -7.27 -4.56
C ALA A 48 2.41 -8.31 -4.74
N GLN A 49 1.14 -7.90 -4.77
CA GLN A 49 -0.01 -8.78 -5.02
C GLN A 49 0.03 -9.37 -6.44
N LYS A 50 0.32 -8.55 -7.46
CA LYS A 50 0.51 -9.02 -8.84
C LYS A 50 1.66 -10.02 -8.97
N ALA A 51 2.72 -9.81 -8.20
CA ALA A 51 3.86 -10.71 -8.08
C ALA A 51 3.57 -11.96 -7.22
N GLN A 52 2.32 -12.18 -6.77
CA GLN A 52 1.91 -13.27 -5.89
C GLN A 52 2.62 -13.28 -4.52
N SER A 53 3.25 -12.17 -4.14
CA SER A 53 3.88 -11.95 -2.84
C SER A 53 2.85 -11.48 -1.81
N ILE A 54 1.86 -12.34 -1.52
CA ILE A 54 0.66 -11.99 -0.73
C ILE A 54 1.01 -11.52 0.69
N SER A 55 1.98 -12.15 1.36
CA SER A 55 2.41 -11.73 2.70
C SER A 55 2.95 -10.30 2.70
N LEU A 56 3.78 -9.94 1.71
CA LEU A 56 4.31 -8.59 1.57
C LEU A 56 3.20 -7.59 1.22
N ALA A 57 2.30 -7.95 0.29
CA ALA A 57 1.16 -7.11 -0.06
C ALA A 57 0.30 -6.77 1.16
N THR A 58 0.02 -7.78 2.01
CA THR A 58 -0.75 -7.60 3.24
C THR A 58 -0.06 -6.69 4.24
N ASP A 59 1.25 -6.85 4.48
CA ASP A 59 2.02 -5.95 5.36
C ASP A 59 1.97 -4.49 4.86
N LEU A 60 2.14 -4.29 3.56
CA LEU A 60 2.11 -2.96 2.94
C LEU A 60 0.72 -2.33 3.01
N PHE A 61 -0.35 -3.09 2.77
CA PHE A 61 -1.72 -2.60 2.95
C PHE A 61 -2.03 -2.25 4.41
N LEU A 62 -1.53 -3.03 5.38
CA LEU A 62 -1.71 -2.74 6.81
C LEU A 62 -1.04 -1.42 7.19
N LYS A 63 0.19 -1.18 6.73
CA LYS A 63 0.90 0.08 6.97
C LYS A 63 0.21 1.28 6.32
N ALA A 64 -0.33 1.10 5.11
CA ALA A 64 -1.10 2.14 4.44
C ALA A 64 -2.43 2.44 5.16
N GLU A 65 -3.11 1.41 5.67
CA GLU A 65 -4.34 1.54 6.48
C GLU A 65 -4.09 2.40 7.72
N GLU A 66 -3.02 2.10 8.45
CA GLU A 66 -2.63 2.85 9.65
C GLU A 66 -2.30 4.31 9.29
N GLY A 67 -1.56 4.52 8.21
CA GLY A 67 -1.22 5.85 7.72
C GLY A 67 -2.45 6.70 7.41
N TYR A 68 -3.44 6.14 6.70
CA TYR A 68 -4.69 6.85 6.40
C TYR A 68 -5.56 7.10 7.64
N LYS A 69 -5.58 6.19 8.62
CA LYS A 69 -6.27 6.42 9.89
C LYS A 69 -5.65 7.57 10.67
N ASN A 70 -4.32 7.63 10.73
CA ASN A 70 -3.63 8.73 11.40
C ASN A 70 -3.94 10.08 10.74
N VAL A 71 -4.03 10.12 9.41
CA VAL A 71 -4.44 11.34 8.68
C VAL A 71 -5.90 11.70 8.98
N ALA A 72 -6.80 10.71 8.94
CA ALA A 72 -8.20 10.91 9.23
C ALA A 72 -8.41 11.46 10.66
N ASP A 73 -7.73 10.90 11.66
CA ASP A 73 -7.78 11.37 13.04
C ASP A 73 -7.25 12.81 13.17
N ALA A 74 -6.19 13.15 12.45
CA ALA A 74 -5.65 14.51 12.41
C ALA A 74 -6.65 15.52 11.81
N TYR A 75 -7.35 15.16 10.74
CA TYR A 75 -8.41 16.00 10.17
C TYR A 75 -9.65 16.09 11.06
N TRP A 76 -10.02 14.98 11.70
CA TRP A 76 -11.14 14.95 12.65
C TRP A 76 -10.90 15.93 13.80
N ASN A 77 -9.70 15.93 14.38
CA ASN A 77 -9.31 16.86 15.44
C ASN A 77 -9.30 18.32 14.99
N GLN A 78 -9.09 18.57 13.70
CA GLN A 78 -9.21 19.90 13.07
C GLN A 78 -10.65 20.25 12.65
N LYS A 79 -11.64 19.38 12.95
CA LYS A 79 -13.05 19.50 12.51
C LYS A 79 -13.23 19.54 10.99
N LYS A 80 -12.27 18.99 10.24
CA LYS A 80 -12.31 18.83 8.78
C LYS A 80 -12.92 17.48 8.43
N TYR A 81 -14.21 17.31 8.72
CA TYR A 81 -14.86 16.00 8.73
C TYR A 81 -14.92 15.32 7.36
N GLU A 82 -15.10 16.08 6.27
CA GLU A 82 -15.11 15.53 4.92
C GLU A 82 -13.76 14.89 4.57
N LEU A 83 -12.65 15.60 4.85
CA LEU A 83 -11.31 15.07 4.62
C LEU A 83 -10.99 13.88 5.53
N ALA A 84 -11.47 13.89 6.77
CA ALA A 84 -11.35 12.75 7.67
C ALA A 84 -12.08 11.51 7.12
N TRP A 85 -13.29 11.72 6.59
CA TRP A 85 -14.11 10.67 5.99
C TRP A 85 -13.46 10.10 4.73
N ASP A 86 -12.93 10.94 3.84
CA ASP A 86 -12.23 10.50 2.63
C ASP A 86 -11.03 9.60 2.98
N ASN A 87 -10.25 9.98 3.99
CA ASN A 87 -9.13 9.17 4.46
C ASN A 87 -9.57 7.85 5.11
N MET A 88 -10.68 7.83 5.86
CA MET A 88 -11.25 6.57 6.36
C MET A 88 -11.73 5.65 5.25
N GLN A 89 -12.24 6.17 4.14
CA GLN A 89 -12.58 5.34 2.98
C GLN A 89 -11.33 4.71 2.35
N LEU A 90 -10.21 5.43 2.32
CA LEU A 90 -8.94 4.90 1.83
C LEU A 90 -8.41 3.80 2.77
N ALA A 91 -8.45 4.01 4.09
CA ALA A 91 -8.12 2.98 5.07
C ALA A 91 -9.00 1.73 4.92
N TYR A 92 -10.32 1.91 4.73
CA TYR A 92 -11.24 0.80 4.49
C TYR A 92 -10.91 0.01 3.21
N ARG A 93 -10.48 0.69 2.14
CA ARG A 93 -10.03 0.00 0.91
C ARG A 93 -8.81 -0.87 1.17
N CYS A 94 -7.86 -0.41 1.98
CA CYS A 94 -6.73 -1.23 2.42
C CYS A 94 -7.19 -2.49 3.18
N LEU A 95 -8.09 -2.33 4.16
CA LEU A 95 -8.68 -3.47 4.89
C LEU A 95 -9.36 -4.46 3.95
N LYS A 96 -10.15 -3.97 2.99
CA LYS A 96 -10.80 -4.84 2.00
C LYS A 96 -9.78 -5.63 1.19
N SER A 97 -8.68 -5.00 0.74
CA SER A 97 -7.59 -5.69 0.04
C SER A 97 -6.90 -6.75 0.90
N ILE A 98 -6.71 -6.47 2.19
CA ILE A 98 -6.17 -7.45 3.15
C ILE A 98 -7.09 -8.67 3.27
N LEU A 99 -8.39 -8.44 3.43
CA LEU A 99 -9.38 -9.52 3.56
C LEU A 99 -9.46 -10.39 2.31
N ILE A 100 -9.31 -9.80 1.11
CA ILE A 100 -9.20 -10.54 -0.15
C ILE A 100 -7.90 -11.37 -0.15
N ASN A 101 -6.76 -10.78 0.24
CA ASN A 101 -5.48 -11.49 0.31
C ASN A 101 -5.49 -12.66 1.28
N THR A 102 -6.22 -12.57 2.39
CA THR A 102 -6.32 -13.62 3.40
C THR A 102 -7.42 -14.65 3.10
N GLY A 103 -8.10 -14.54 1.96
CA GLY A 103 -9.21 -15.43 1.57
C GLY A 103 -10.44 -15.30 2.49
N THR A 104 -10.55 -14.18 3.20
CA THR A 104 -11.68 -13.88 4.09
C THR A 104 -12.86 -13.26 3.32
N LEU A 105 -12.57 -12.59 2.20
CA LEU A 105 -13.56 -12.08 1.25
C LEU A 105 -13.20 -12.57 -0.16
N GLU A 106 -14.22 -12.79 -0.99
CA GLU A 106 -14.10 -13.11 -2.42
C GLU A 106 -14.24 -11.85 -3.30
#